data_AF-A0A9D6WXS7-F1
#
_entry.id   AF-A0A9D6WXS7-F1
#
_cell.length_a   1.000
_cell.length_b   1.000
_cell.length_c   1.000
_cell.angle_alpha   90.00
_cell.angle_beta   90.00
_cell.angle_gamma   90.00
#
_symmetry.space_group_name_H-M   'P 1'
#
loop_
_entity.id
_entity.type
_entity.pdbx_description
1 polymer ?
#
loop_
_entity_poly.entity_id
_entity_poly.type
_entity_poly.pdbx_seq_one_letter_code
_entity_poly.pdbx_strand_id
1 'polypeptide(L)'
;MNGTPTLRQAFVPQPVVGRSPAQLRAYIEGIDPVNQRPFVQELLEGLTRPLSEEDLAGVSFERNTPRLLEPGTEEDLRRRFEEERWTDYLPIVLPTEERVAAMLAGTSRKPDELVGRMRPTNYREFWEYTVEKVAVNAVMAGARPAYFPVILAMAASGMTARQSSTTSWAAPAIVNGPIRAEIGMHCGIGAMGPYSHANVAIGRAHALLSQNLQGGSVVGDTYMGSIGNAYNVACTWAENEEKSPWEPLHVQHGFKRGDSVVTVFLGGWYTISGYGPRETWEQRFRHALAACEPYSPPIVLLDPSVARGFVDKGFAKKQQLIDWLAENAQVTAREYWDDPWTQTLIKPHAVAGVEPWASMWKAAPDVMVRKYRAEDISVVVLGGETQSAWKMVGGNFARAKMVKVDDWR
;
A
#
# COMPACT_ATOMS: atom_id res chain seq x y z
N MET A 1 -13.23 22.57 5.94
CA MET A 1 -12.34 22.83 4.78
C MET A 1 -11.31 23.86 5.24
N ASN A 2 -10.51 23.55 6.28
CA ASN A 2 -9.82 24.57 7.10
C ASN A 2 -8.28 24.43 7.03
N GLY A 3 -7.72 24.29 5.82
CA GLY A 3 -6.27 24.11 5.64
C GLY A 3 -5.63 24.86 4.49
N THR A 4 -6.44 25.42 3.58
CA THR A 4 -5.97 26.18 2.41
C THR A 4 -6.94 27.33 2.14
N PRO A 5 -7.04 28.32 3.04
CA PRO A 5 -8.12 29.30 3.06
C PRO A 5 -8.17 30.19 1.80
N THR A 6 -7.02 30.38 1.14
CA THR A 6 -6.88 31.15 -0.10
C THR A 6 -6.91 30.29 -1.37
N LEU A 7 -6.95 28.95 -1.23
CA LEU A 7 -6.98 28.08 -2.40
C LEU A 7 -8.34 28.20 -3.09
N ARG A 8 -8.31 28.65 -4.33
CA ARG A 8 -9.49 28.75 -5.21
C ARG A 8 -9.95 27.35 -5.56
N GLN A 9 -11.20 27.04 -5.26
CA GLN A 9 -11.77 25.70 -5.39
C GLN A 9 -13.15 25.78 -6.04
N ALA A 10 -13.54 24.68 -6.70
CA ALA A 10 -14.89 24.47 -7.15
C ALA A 10 -15.24 23.00 -6.88
N PHE A 11 -16.45 22.73 -6.42
CA PHE A 11 -16.91 21.41 -6.01
C PHE A 11 -17.17 20.53 -7.24
N VAL A 12 -16.59 19.32 -7.25
CA VAL A 12 -16.85 18.29 -8.26
C VAL A 12 -17.63 17.12 -7.66
N PRO A 13 -18.88 16.84 -8.11
CA PRO A 13 -19.67 15.72 -7.62
C PRO A 13 -19.02 14.40 -8.02
N GLN A 14 -19.11 13.43 -7.12
CA GLN A 14 -18.56 12.09 -7.31
C GLN A 14 -19.69 11.05 -7.48
N PRO A 15 -19.49 9.97 -8.27
CA PRO A 15 -18.36 9.74 -9.17
C PRO A 15 -18.53 10.49 -10.51
N VAL A 16 -17.41 11.03 -11.02
CA VAL A 16 -17.30 11.57 -12.39
C VAL A 16 -17.06 10.47 -13.43
N VAL A 17 -16.43 9.36 -13.02
CA VAL A 17 -16.17 8.20 -13.88
C VAL A 17 -17.49 7.48 -14.19
N GLY A 18 -17.69 7.10 -15.46
CA GLY A 18 -18.88 6.38 -15.94
C GLY A 18 -20.12 7.25 -16.20
N ARG A 19 -20.01 8.58 -16.11
CA ARG A 19 -21.09 9.53 -16.44
C ARG A 19 -21.14 9.84 -17.93
N SER A 20 -22.33 10.06 -18.48
CA SER A 20 -22.50 10.45 -19.88
C SER A 20 -22.01 11.88 -20.13
N PRO A 21 -21.61 12.24 -21.37
CA PRO A 21 -21.24 13.62 -21.70
C PRO A 21 -22.32 14.64 -21.34
N ALA A 22 -23.61 14.29 -21.47
CA ALA A 22 -24.72 15.16 -21.09
C ALA A 22 -24.80 15.37 -19.57
N GLN A 23 -24.57 14.33 -18.76
CA GLN A 23 -24.53 14.44 -17.30
C GLN A 23 -23.34 15.29 -16.84
N LEU A 24 -22.15 15.08 -17.44
CA LEU A 24 -20.97 15.88 -17.15
C LEU A 24 -21.18 17.35 -17.53
N ARG A 25 -21.82 17.60 -18.69
CA ARG A 25 -22.14 18.95 -19.16
C ARG A 25 -23.14 19.66 -18.25
N ALA A 26 -24.20 18.97 -17.83
CA ALA A 26 -25.18 19.51 -16.90
C ALA A 26 -24.55 19.91 -15.55
N TYR A 27 -23.52 19.19 -15.10
CA TYR A 27 -22.75 19.58 -13.93
C TYR A 27 -21.93 20.85 -14.19
N ILE A 28 -21.19 20.90 -15.31
CA ILE A 28 -20.37 22.06 -15.69
C ILE A 28 -21.25 23.31 -15.79
N GLU A 29 -22.40 23.22 -16.45
CA GLU A 29 -23.35 24.31 -16.66
C GLU A 29 -24.25 24.57 -15.43
N GLY A 30 -24.12 23.75 -14.38
CA GLY A 30 -24.94 23.79 -13.18
C GLY A 30 -24.44 24.74 -12.09
N ILE A 31 -25.07 24.64 -10.92
CA ILE A 31 -24.71 25.38 -9.71
C ILE A 31 -23.80 24.52 -8.84
N ASP A 32 -22.69 25.10 -8.39
CA ASP A 32 -21.85 24.54 -7.34
C ASP A 32 -22.66 24.41 -6.04
N PRO A 33 -22.87 23.20 -5.50
CA PRO A 33 -23.71 23.00 -4.32
C PRO A 33 -23.06 23.50 -3.02
N VAL A 34 -21.77 23.79 -3.01
CA VAL A 34 -21.05 24.33 -1.85
C VAL A 34 -21.15 25.85 -1.86
N ASN A 35 -20.77 26.48 -2.97
CA ASN A 35 -20.69 27.94 -3.05
C ASN A 35 -21.96 28.61 -3.59
N GLN A 36 -22.95 27.82 -4.03
CA GLN A 36 -24.26 28.26 -4.53
C GLN A 36 -24.15 29.26 -5.69
N ARG A 37 -23.17 29.04 -6.58
CA ARG A 37 -22.87 29.88 -7.75
C ARG A 37 -22.72 29.03 -9.02
N PRO A 38 -22.85 29.61 -10.23
CA PRO A 38 -22.59 28.87 -11.47
C PRO A 38 -21.16 28.31 -11.50
N PHE A 39 -21.03 27.00 -11.68
CA PHE A 39 -19.74 26.31 -11.59
C PHE A 39 -18.70 26.85 -12.60
N VAL A 40 -19.09 27.05 -13.87
CA VAL A 40 -18.18 27.61 -14.89
C VAL A 40 -17.66 28.99 -14.50
N GLN A 41 -18.50 29.84 -13.91
CA GLN A 41 -18.10 31.19 -13.54
C GLN A 41 -17.04 31.16 -12.45
N GLU A 42 -17.24 30.32 -11.44
CA GLU A 42 -16.26 30.11 -10.37
C GLU A 42 -14.92 29.59 -10.91
N LEU A 43 -14.96 28.62 -11.82
CA LEU A 43 -13.77 28.10 -12.48
C LEU A 43 -13.02 29.19 -13.26
N LEU A 44 -13.73 29.98 -14.07
CA LEU A 44 -13.14 31.06 -14.87
C LEU A 44 -12.53 32.14 -13.98
N GLU A 45 -13.26 32.61 -12.97
CA GLU A 45 -12.75 33.61 -12.02
C GLU A 45 -11.53 33.07 -11.27
N GLY A 46 -11.58 31.80 -10.84
CA GLY A 46 -10.50 31.14 -10.13
C GLY A 46 -9.21 31.04 -10.94
N LEU A 47 -9.33 30.75 -12.25
CA LEU A 47 -8.19 30.59 -13.16
C LEU A 47 -7.67 31.91 -13.75
N THR A 48 -8.50 32.95 -13.86
CA THR A 48 -8.13 34.17 -14.60
C THR A 48 -7.87 35.40 -13.75
N ARG A 49 -8.39 35.47 -12.51
CA ARG A 49 -8.10 36.61 -11.64
C ARG A 49 -6.63 36.56 -11.18
N PRO A 50 -5.92 37.69 -11.09
CA PRO A 50 -4.59 37.74 -10.48
C PRO A 50 -4.63 37.19 -9.05
N LEU A 51 -3.54 36.58 -8.59
CA LEU A 51 -3.37 36.25 -7.17
C LEU A 51 -3.42 37.53 -6.33
N SER A 52 -4.18 37.51 -5.23
CA SER A 52 -4.20 38.62 -4.27
C SER A 52 -2.94 38.63 -3.40
N GLU A 53 -2.71 39.71 -2.65
CA GLU A 53 -1.65 39.73 -1.63
C GLU A 53 -1.83 38.62 -0.59
N GLU A 54 -3.08 38.26 -0.26
CA GLU A 54 -3.41 37.16 0.66
C GLU A 54 -3.06 35.78 0.06
N ASP A 55 -3.34 35.57 -1.23
CA ASP A 55 -2.95 34.36 -1.96
C ASP A 55 -1.42 34.18 -1.94
N LEU A 56 -0.68 35.29 -2.07
CA LEU A 56 0.79 35.31 -2.14
C LEU A 56 1.47 35.23 -0.77
N ALA A 57 0.84 35.76 0.27
CA ALA A 57 1.38 35.72 1.64
C ALA A 57 1.52 34.28 2.15
N GLY A 58 0.70 33.35 1.64
CA GLY A 58 0.61 31.99 2.14
C GLY A 58 0.04 31.94 3.56
N VAL A 59 -0.31 30.74 4.02
CA VAL A 59 -0.76 30.54 5.40
C VAL A 59 0.07 29.45 6.04
N SER A 60 0.73 29.78 7.15
CA SER A 60 1.43 28.82 7.99
C SER A 60 0.69 28.68 9.32
N PHE A 61 0.52 27.45 9.78
CA PHE A 61 -0.05 27.17 11.09
C PHE A 61 1.04 26.66 12.02
N GLU A 62 1.17 27.24 13.22
CA GLU A 62 1.94 26.58 14.28
C GLU A 62 1.21 25.31 14.71
N ARG A 63 1.75 24.17 14.29
CA ARG A 63 1.24 22.85 14.68
C ARG A 63 1.99 22.38 15.92
N ASN A 64 1.65 22.93 17.08
CA ASN A 64 2.18 22.41 18.34
C ASN A 64 1.29 21.24 18.80
N THR A 65 1.92 20.11 19.11
CA THR A 65 1.25 18.97 19.75
C THR A 65 2.04 18.67 21.01
N PRO A 66 1.42 18.78 22.21
CA PRO A 66 2.07 18.41 23.45
C PRO A 66 2.67 17.00 23.34
N ARG A 67 3.91 16.84 23.80
CA ARG A 67 4.59 15.53 23.80
C ARG A 67 3.85 14.50 24.65
N LEU A 68 3.20 14.94 25.74
CA LEU A 68 2.50 14.10 26.69
C LEU A 68 1.02 14.51 26.80
N LEU A 69 0.18 13.52 27.09
CA LEU A 69 -1.21 13.73 27.49
C LEU A 69 -1.28 13.94 29.00
N GLU A 70 -2.33 14.60 29.47
CA GLU A 70 -2.66 14.64 30.89
C GLU A 70 -2.82 13.22 31.46
N PRO A 71 -2.36 12.95 32.70
CA PRO A 71 -2.54 11.67 33.35
C PRO A 71 -4.02 11.28 33.47
N GLY A 72 -4.31 10.00 33.31
CA GLY A 72 -5.66 9.43 33.43
C GLY A 72 -5.60 7.94 33.72
N THR A 73 -6.76 7.34 33.99
CA THR A 73 -6.86 5.88 34.09
C THR A 73 -6.59 5.23 32.73
N GLU A 74 -6.21 3.94 32.71
CA GLU A 74 -6.02 3.22 31.45
C GLU A 74 -7.28 3.25 30.58
N GLU A 75 -8.46 3.12 31.19
CA GLU A 75 -9.75 3.16 30.50
C GLU A 75 -10.02 4.55 29.89
N ASP A 76 -9.78 5.63 30.64
CA ASP A 76 -9.98 6.99 30.14
C ASP A 76 -9.02 7.32 29.00
N LEU A 77 -7.75 6.92 29.12
CA LEU A 77 -6.75 7.13 28.08
C LEU A 77 -7.09 6.31 26.84
N ARG A 78 -7.49 5.05 26.98
CA ARG A 78 -7.92 4.22 25.83
C ARG A 78 -9.13 4.82 25.13
N ARG A 79 -10.15 5.25 25.88
CA ARG A 79 -11.33 5.94 25.34
C ARG A 79 -10.93 7.19 24.56
N ARG A 80 -10.03 8.01 25.11
CA ARG A 80 -9.49 9.19 24.42
C ARG A 80 -8.81 8.84 23.10
N PHE A 81 -7.97 7.80 23.06
CA PHE A 81 -7.31 7.37 21.81
C PHE A 81 -8.33 6.93 20.73
N GLU A 82 -9.46 6.35 21.13
CA GLU A 82 -10.55 6.00 20.21
C GLU A 82 -11.32 7.24 19.72
N GLU A 83 -11.69 8.15 20.62
CA GLU A 83 -12.37 9.41 20.32
C GLU A 83 -11.56 10.29 19.36
N GLU A 84 -10.25 10.40 19.60
CA GLU A 84 -9.30 11.16 18.80
C GLU A 84 -8.83 10.42 17.53
N ARG A 85 -9.29 9.17 17.33
CA ARG A 85 -8.96 8.32 16.18
C ARG A 85 -7.45 8.07 16.03
N TRP A 86 -6.74 7.92 17.14
CA TRP A 86 -5.30 7.58 17.17
C TRP A 86 -5.05 6.07 17.16
N THR A 87 -6.11 5.27 17.23
CA THR A 87 -6.04 3.81 17.17
C THR A 87 -6.85 3.25 15.99
N ASP A 88 -6.76 1.94 15.76
CA ASP A 88 -7.52 1.13 14.81
C ASP A 88 -8.73 0.44 15.48
N TYR A 89 -9.19 0.97 16.61
CA TYR A 89 -10.26 0.44 17.50
C TYR A 89 -9.98 -0.91 18.15
N LEU A 90 -8.83 -1.54 17.84
CA LEU A 90 -8.33 -2.66 18.63
C LEU A 90 -7.66 -2.14 19.91
N PRO A 91 -7.62 -2.93 20.99
CA PRO A 91 -6.86 -2.59 22.19
C PRO A 91 -5.41 -2.25 21.85
N ILE A 92 -4.88 -1.20 22.47
CA ILE A 92 -3.49 -0.75 22.34
C ILE A 92 -2.75 -0.93 23.66
N VAL A 93 -1.43 -1.08 23.58
CA VAL A 93 -0.57 -0.85 24.73
C VAL A 93 -0.33 0.65 24.84
N LEU A 94 -0.69 1.26 25.97
CA LEU A 94 -0.51 2.71 26.15
C LEU A 94 0.99 3.07 26.06
N PRO A 95 1.38 4.02 25.19
CA PRO A 95 2.77 4.38 24.91
C PRO A 95 3.34 5.34 25.97
N THR A 96 3.44 4.87 27.21
CA THR A 96 4.10 5.59 28.31
C THR A 96 5.57 5.85 28.00
N GLU A 97 6.17 6.89 28.58
CA GLU A 97 7.59 7.23 28.37
C GLU A 97 8.54 6.04 28.61
N GLU A 98 8.31 5.24 29.66
CA GLU A 98 9.10 4.04 29.95
C GLU A 98 9.07 3.01 28.81
N ARG A 99 7.88 2.68 28.32
CA ARG A 99 7.69 1.74 27.21
C ARG A 99 8.26 2.27 25.89
N VAL A 100 8.16 3.58 25.64
CA VAL A 100 8.77 4.21 24.47
C VAL A 100 10.29 4.18 24.58
N ALA A 101 10.86 4.47 25.75
CA ALA A 101 12.31 4.33 25.99
C ALA A 101 12.79 2.89 25.79
N ALA A 102 12.03 1.90 26.28
CA ALA A 102 12.33 0.48 26.04
C ALA A 102 12.26 0.09 24.56
N MET A 103 11.31 0.65 23.80
CA MET A 103 11.22 0.44 22.35
C MET A 103 12.41 1.04 21.61
N LEU A 104 12.83 2.25 21.99
CA LEU A 104 13.97 2.96 21.41
C LEU A 104 15.29 2.20 21.58
N ALA A 105 15.42 1.35 22.60
CA ALA A 105 16.59 0.47 22.76
C ALA A 105 16.72 -0.58 21.64
N GLY A 106 15.70 -0.75 20.79
CA GLY A 106 15.73 -1.62 19.61
C GLY A 106 16.44 -1.03 18.39
N THR A 107 16.98 0.19 18.47
CA THR A 107 17.73 0.84 17.39
C THR A 107 18.90 1.66 17.93
N SER A 108 19.94 1.88 17.12
CA SER A 108 21.02 2.85 17.40
C SER A 108 20.68 4.29 17.01
N ARG A 109 19.57 4.50 16.30
CA ARG A 109 19.13 5.81 15.78
C ARG A 109 18.65 6.74 16.90
N LYS A 110 18.87 8.05 16.74
CA LYS A 110 18.49 9.03 17.77
C LYS A 110 16.97 9.25 17.78
N PRO A 111 16.34 9.45 18.95
CA PRO A 111 14.88 9.62 19.02
C PRO A 111 14.32 10.79 18.20
N ASP A 112 15.10 11.86 18.03
CA ASP A 112 14.76 13.08 17.28
C ASP A 112 15.14 13.01 15.79
N GLU A 113 15.82 11.94 15.36
CA GLU A 113 16.20 11.73 13.96
C GLU A 113 14.96 11.53 13.09
N LEU A 114 14.90 12.22 11.96
CA LEU A 114 13.82 12.06 10.97
C LEU A 114 13.95 10.70 10.27
N VAL A 115 12.86 9.91 10.31
CA VAL A 115 12.78 8.62 9.63
C VAL A 115 12.28 8.80 8.20
N GLY A 116 11.32 9.69 8.01
CA GLY A 116 10.69 9.92 6.72
C GLY A 116 9.56 10.91 6.78
N ARG A 117 8.80 10.96 5.68
CA ARG A 117 7.64 11.83 5.53
C ARG A 117 6.51 11.13 4.78
N MET A 118 5.27 11.40 5.16
CA MET A 118 4.06 10.85 4.52
C MET A 118 3.00 11.93 4.39
N ARG A 119 2.01 11.69 3.53
CA ARG A 119 0.83 12.55 3.36
C ARG A 119 -0.36 11.68 2.98
N PRO A 120 -1.60 12.05 3.33
CA PRO A 120 -2.76 11.22 3.05
C PRO A 120 -3.18 11.32 1.59
N THR A 121 -2.99 12.49 0.95
CA THR A 121 -3.30 12.74 -0.46
C THR A 121 -2.19 13.58 -1.10
N ASN A 122 -2.12 13.57 -2.44
CA ASN A 122 -1.10 14.33 -3.17
C ASN A 122 -1.18 15.85 -3.02
N TYR A 123 -2.31 16.36 -2.54
CA TYR A 123 -2.58 17.80 -2.40
C TYR A 123 -2.43 18.29 -0.96
N ARG A 124 -2.20 17.39 0.01
CA ARG A 124 -1.85 17.77 1.38
C ARG A 124 -0.33 17.80 1.56
N GLU A 125 0.11 18.61 2.51
CA GLU A 125 1.51 18.71 2.90
C GLU A 125 2.05 17.39 3.44
N PHE A 126 3.34 17.17 3.24
CA PHE A 126 4.05 16.10 3.91
C PHE A 126 4.19 16.38 5.40
N TRP A 127 3.94 15.36 6.20
CA TRP A 127 4.22 15.32 7.62
C TRP A 127 5.51 14.54 7.83
N GLU A 128 6.45 15.17 8.51
CA GLU A 128 7.71 14.55 8.91
C GLU A 128 7.55 13.89 10.28
N TYR A 129 8.21 12.75 10.45
CA TYR A 129 8.16 12.01 11.70
C TYR A 129 9.52 11.46 12.10
N THR A 130 9.75 11.46 13.41
CA THR A 130 10.99 11.06 14.05
C THR A 130 10.95 9.59 14.48
N VAL A 131 12.11 9.06 14.88
CA VAL A 131 12.23 7.72 15.47
C VAL A 131 11.32 7.57 16.68
N GLU A 132 11.25 8.55 17.58
CA GLU A 132 10.35 8.51 18.76
C GLU A 132 8.87 8.39 18.37
N LYS A 133 8.42 9.12 17.34
CA LYS A 133 7.04 9.02 16.85
C LYS A 133 6.74 7.64 16.26
N VAL A 134 7.70 7.01 15.59
CA VAL A 134 7.55 5.62 15.12
C VAL A 134 7.52 4.65 16.31
N ALA A 135 8.34 4.87 17.34
CA ALA A 135 8.37 4.06 18.57
C ALA A 135 7.03 4.08 19.31
N VAL A 136 6.38 5.24 19.43
CA VAL A 136 5.04 5.39 20.02
C VAL A 136 4.04 4.44 19.34
N ASN A 137 3.99 4.45 18.00
CA ASN A 137 3.08 3.60 17.24
C ASN A 137 3.45 2.10 17.32
N ALA A 138 4.74 1.79 17.38
CA ALA A 138 5.22 0.43 17.59
C ALA A 138 4.79 -0.12 18.97
N VAL A 139 4.89 0.69 20.03
CA VAL A 139 4.39 0.33 21.36
C VAL A 139 2.89 0.10 21.31
N MET A 140 2.12 1.03 20.72
CA MET A 140 0.66 0.89 20.61
C MET A 140 0.24 -0.42 19.93
N ALA A 141 0.98 -0.86 18.91
CA ALA A 141 0.75 -2.13 18.22
C ALA A 141 1.11 -3.37 19.05
N GLY A 142 1.74 -3.19 20.22
CA GLY A 142 2.28 -4.27 21.04
C GLY A 142 3.59 -4.85 20.52
N ALA A 143 4.32 -4.14 19.66
CA ALA A 143 5.60 -4.63 19.13
C ALA A 143 6.65 -4.79 20.24
N ARG A 144 7.61 -5.69 20.00
CA ARG A 144 8.80 -5.84 20.86
C ARG A 144 9.95 -4.98 20.30
N PRO A 145 10.90 -4.51 21.12
CA PRO A 145 12.03 -3.69 20.65
C PRO A 145 12.82 -4.35 19.51
N ALA A 146 12.99 -5.68 19.54
CA ALA A 146 13.66 -6.42 18.47
C ALA A 146 13.01 -6.26 17.09
N TYR A 147 11.72 -5.91 17.01
CA TYR A 147 11.00 -5.70 15.75
C TYR A 147 11.17 -4.29 15.20
N PHE A 148 11.66 -3.37 16.05
CA PHE A 148 11.66 -1.95 15.77
C PHE A 148 12.46 -1.56 14.52
N PRO A 149 13.63 -2.16 14.21
CA PRO A 149 14.34 -1.89 12.96
C PRO A 149 13.51 -2.17 11.71
N VAL A 150 12.68 -3.23 11.72
CA VAL A 150 11.79 -3.56 10.59
C VAL A 150 10.70 -2.49 10.47
N ILE A 151 10.11 -2.06 11.59
CA ILE A 151 9.07 -1.02 11.62
C ILE A 151 9.63 0.33 11.14
N LEU A 152 10.84 0.68 11.54
CA LEU A 152 11.55 1.88 11.06
C LEU A 152 11.82 1.80 9.56
N ALA A 153 12.27 0.66 9.04
CA ALA A 153 12.47 0.48 7.61
C ALA A 153 11.15 0.60 6.82
N MET A 154 10.04 0.07 7.37
CA MET A 154 8.71 0.25 6.78
C MET A 154 8.27 1.72 6.79
N ALA A 155 8.51 2.46 7.88
CA ALA A 155 8.23 3.88 7.95
C ALA A 155 9.09 4.67 6.95
N ALA A 156 10.39 4.40 6.89
CA ALA A 156 11.33 5.05 5.97
C ALA A 156 11.01 4.85 4.48
N SER A 157 10.22 3.81 4.14
CA SER A 157 9.69 3.63 2.78
C SER A 157 8.82 4.80 2.31
N GLY A 158 8.23 5.56 3.24
CA GLY A 158 7.25 6.61 2.97
C GLY A 158 5.93 6.09 2.37
N MET A 159 5.75 4.77 2.28
CA MET A 159 4.56 4.14 1.74
C MET A 159 3.55 3.92 2.87
N THR A 160 2.36 4.52 2.74
CA THR A 160 1.29 4.37 3.71
C THR A 160 0.53 3.05 3.53
N ALA A 161 0.26 2.36 4.63
CA ALA A 161 -0.63 1.20 4.71
C ALA A 161 -2.12 1.59 4.68
N ARG A 162 -2.46 2.87 4.82
CA ARG A 162 -3.84 3.40 4.86
C ARG A 162 -4.00 4.59 3.93
N GLN A 163 -3.81 4.31 2.65
CA GLN A 163 -3.88 5.27 1.54
C GLN A 163 -5.26 5.94 1.48
N SER A 164 -5.30 7.22 1.11
CA SER A 164 -6.55 7.85 0.69
C SER A 164 -6.97 7.32 -0.67
N SER A 165 -8.00 6.46 -0.69
CA SER A 165 -8.50 5.84 -1.91
C SER A 165 -9.98 5.50 -1.76
N THR A 166 -10.73 5.59 -2.87
CA THR A 166 -12.11 5.08 -2.95
C THR A 166 -12.19 3.56 -3.07
N THR A 167 -11.08 2.91 -3.42
CA THR A 167 -10.96 1.46 -3.67
C THR A 167 -10.27 0.72 -2.53
N SER A 168 -9.95 1.40 -1.43
CA SER A 168 -9.45 0.76 -0.20
C SER A 168 -8.13 0.00 -0.40
N TRP A 169 -7.07 0.70 -0.81
CA TRP A 169 -5.74 0.10 -0.93
C TRP A 169 -5.14 -0.22 0.44
N ALA A 170 -4.26 -1.21 0.47
CA ALA A 170 -3.38 -1.50 1.58
C ALA A 170 -1.91 -1.40 1.11
N ALA A 171 -0.98 -1.82 1.96
CA ALA A 171 0.43 -1.94 1.60
C ALA A 171 0.96 -3.32 2.00
N PRO A 172 0.77 -4.35 1.16
CA PRO A 172 1.42 -5.63 1.39
C PRO A 172 2.92 -5.44 1.54
N ALA A 173 3.52 -6.12 2.50
CA ALA A 173 4.95 -6.04 2.74
C ALA A 173 5.56 -7.42 2.91
N ILE A 174 6.71 -7.62 2.27
CA ILE A 174 7.49 -8.86 2.35
C ILE A 174 8.81 -8.55 3.05
N VAL A 175 9.06 -9.27 4.15
CA VAL A 175 10.32 -9.22 4.88
C VAL A 175 11.20 -10.37 4.41
N ASN A 176 12.47 -10.06 4.19
CA ASN A 176 13.50 -10.92 3.66
C ASN A 176 14.76 -10.92 4.54
N GLY A 177 15.56 -11.97 4.40
CA GLY A 177 16.87 -12.07 5.03
C GLY A 177 16.85 -12.56 6.50
N PRO A 178 18.03 -12.54 7.16
CA PRO A 178 18.24 -13.15 8.48
C PRO A 178 17.33 -12.62 9.59
N ILE A 179 16.93 -11.34 9.53
CA ILE A 179 16.09 -10.70 10.56
C ILE A 179 14.82 -11.50 10.88
N ARG A 180 14.24 -12.18 9.90
CA ARG A 180 13.00 -12.95 10.09
C ARG A 180 13.18 -14.05 11.12
N ALA A 181 14.30 -14.77 11.05
CA ALA A 181 14.62 -15.83 12.00
C ALA A 181 15.02 -15.22 13.35
N GLU A 182 15.81 -14.15 13.35
CA GLU A 182 16.27 -13.46 14.57
C GLU A 182 15.10 -12.98 15.45
N ILE A 183 14.03 -12.47 14.82
CA ILE A 183 12.89 -11.91 15.55
C ILE A 183 11.68 -12.85 15.63
N GLY A 184 11.81 -14.08 15.11
CA GLY A 184 10.73 -15.07 15.13
C GLY A 184 9.53 -14.72 14.25
N MET A 185 9.76 -14.06 13.11
CA MET A 185 8.74 -13.97 12.06
C MET A 185 8.44 -15.36 11.50
N HIS A 186 7.16 -15.61 11.25
CA HIS A 186 6.70 -16.91 10.76
C HIS A 186 6.44 -16.86 9.25
N CYS A 187 6.99 -17.82 8.52
CA CYS A 187 6.77 -17.99 7.07
C CYS A 187 6.21 -19.38 6.72
N GLY A 188 5.84 -20.18 7.73
CA GLY A 188 5.37 -21.56 7.60
C GLY A 188 3.84 -21.74 7.51
N ILE A 189 3.31 -22.80 8.15
CA ILE A 189 1.87 -23.08 8.21
C ILE A 189 1.13 -21.85 8.76
N GLY A 190 0.20 -21.29 7.98
CA GLY A 190 -0.53 -20.09 8.41
C GLY A 190 0.28 -18.80 8.39
N ALA A 191 1.31 -18.69 7.53
CA ALA A 191 2.17 -17.50 7.38
C ALA A 191 1.44 -16.16 7.19
N MET A 192 0.24 -16.19 6.57
CA MET A 192 -0.61 -15.00 6.40
C MET A 192 -1.70 -14.84 7.48
N GLY A 193 -1.67 -15.68 8.50
CA GLY A 193 -2.61 -15.69 9.62
C GLY A 193 -2.04 -15.08 10.90
N PRO A 194 -2.81 -15.08 11.99
CA PRO A 194 -2.45 -14.38 13.24
C PRO A 194 -1.47 -15.17 14.13
N TYR A 195 -0.85 -16.23 13.62
CA TYR A 195 -0.08 -17.20 14.42
C TYR A 195 1.36 -16.78 14.71
N SER A 196 1.75 -15.56 14.33
CA SER A 196 3.02 -14.96 14.71
C SER A 196 2.81 -13.56 15.25
N HIS A 197 3.23 -13.37 16.50
CA HIS A 197 3.22 -12.07 17.13
C HIS A 197 4.09 -11.06 16.36
N ALA A 198 5.24 -11.48 15.82
CA ALA A 198 6.11 -10.58 15.05
C ALA A 198 5.40 -10.09 13.77
N ASN A 199 4.84 -11.00 12.98
CA ASN A 199 4.14 -10.64 11.73
C ASN A 199 2.97 -9.66 11.99
N VAL A 200 2.12 -9.98 12.97
CA VAL A 200 0.94 -9.18 13.27
C VAL A 200 1.32 -7.83 13.87
N ALA A 201 2.23 -7.80 14.85
CA ALA A 201 2.62 -6.55 15.51
C ALA A 201 3.37 -5.60 14.57
N ILE A 202 4.23 -6.11 13.69
CA ILE A 202 4.93 -5.29 12.68
C ILE A 202 3.93 -4.70 11.68
N GLY A 203 3.04 -5.53 11.12
CA GLY A 203 2.02 -5.06 10.17
C GLY A 203 1.06 -4.04 10.80
N ARG A 204 0.64 -4.29 12.04
CA ARG A 204 -0.22 -3.35 12.79
C ARG A 204 0.51 -2.05 13.16
N ALA A 205 1.79 -2.12 13.51
CA ALA A 205 2.59 -0.92 13.75
C ALA A 205 2.66 -0.05 12.48
N HIS A 206 2.84 -0.66 11.30
CA HIS A 206 2.81 0.06 10.02
C HIS A 206 1.44 0.69 9.73
N ALA A 207 0.34 0.02 10.07
CA ALA A 207 -1.00 0.57 9.93
C ALA A 207 -1.30 1.75 10.88
N LEU A 208 -0.89 1.64 12.15
CA LEU A 208 -1.05 2.70 13.15
C LEU A 208 -0.20 3.92 12.80
N LEU A 209 1.09 3.73 12.51
CA LEU A 209 1.97 4.84 12.13
C LEU A 209 1.50 5.51 10.84
N SER A 210 0.91 4.74 9.90
CA SER A 210 0.36 5.31 8.66
C SER A 210 -0.83 6.23 8.92
N GLN A 211 -1.68 5.95 9.91
CA GLN A 211 -2.77 6.86 10.29
C GLN A 211 -2.23 8.07 11.04
N ASN A 212 -1.41 7.81 12.06
CA ASN A 212 -1.02 8.83 13.03
C ASN A 212 0.04 9.80 12.48
N LEU A 213 0.92 9.34 11.57
CA LEU A 213 2.06 10.12 11.10
C LEU A 213 1.89 10.72 9.70
N GLN A 214 0.85 10.34 8.97
CA GLN A 214 0.54 10.99 7.68
C GLN A 214 -0.47 12.15 7.81
N GLY A 215 -1.11 12.32 8.96
CA GLY A 215 -2.16 13.34 9.14
C GLY A 215 -3.46 13.02 8.40
N GLY A 216 -3.89 11.74 8.40
CA GLY A 216 -5.14 11.33 7.75
C GLY A 216 -5.56 9.88 8.04
N SER A 217 -6.16 9.22 7.04
CA SER A 217 -6.87 7.93 7.15
C SER A 217 -8.21 7.99 7.91
N VAL A 218 -8.85 9.16 7.91
CA VAL A 218 -10.15 9.40 8.53
C VAL A 218 -11.28 9.08 7.54
N VAL A 219 -12.14 8.13 7.88
CA VAL A 219 -13.29 7.72 7.06
C VAL A 219 -14.18 8.93 6.75
N GLY A 220 -14.49 9.13 5.46
CA GLY A 220 -15.33 10.23 4.98
C GLY A 220 -14.63 11.59 4.80
N ASP A 221 -13.36 11.70 5.20
CA ASP A 221 -12.53 12.90 5.00
C ASP A 221 -11.28 12.56 4.18
N THR A 222 -10.34 11.83 4.79
CA THR A 222 -9.07 11.43 4.14
C THR A 222 -9.00 9.97 3.76
N TYR A 223 -10.00 9.17 4.11
CA TYR A 223 -10.17 7.80 3.64
C TYR A 223 -11.58 7.64 3.07
N MET A 224 -11.66 7.29 1.79
CA MET A 224 -12.93 7.28 1.03
C MET A 224 -13.31 5.88 0.54
N GLY A 225 -12.71 4.83 1.12
CA GLY A 225 -12.89 3.46 0.67
C GLY A 225 -14.36 3.05 0.72
N SER A 226 -14.96 2.77 -0.43
CA SER A 226 -16.41 2.51 -0.51
C SER A 226 -16.83 1.23 0.20
N ILE A 227 -15.98 0.21 0.23
CA ILE A 227 -16.22 -1.06 0.93
C ILE A 227 -15.26 -1.21 2.12
N GLY A 228 -14.00 -0.79 1.96
CA GLY A 228 -12.94 -1.04 2.95
C GLY A 228 -12.01 -2.18 2.53
N ASN A 229 -10.96 -2.42 3.33
CA ASN A 229 -10.02 -3.51 3.11
C ASN A 229 -9.47 -4.04 4.44
N ALA A 230 -9.67 -5.34 4.68
CA ALA A 230 -9.23 -5.98 5.92
C ALA A 230 -7.70 -5.98 6.10
N TYR A 231 -6.92 -5.85 5.02
CA TYR A 231 -5.46 -5.73 5.10
C TYR A 231 -4.98 -4.42 5.70
N ASN A 232 -5.84 -3.39 5.85
CA ASN A 232 -5.46 -2.15 6.52
C ASN A 232 -5.17 -2.31 8.02
N VAL A 233 -5.45 -3.49 8.62
CA VAL A 233 -5.07 -3.81 10.00
C VAL A 233 -3.63 -4.35 10.07
N ALA A 234 -3.29 -5.34 9.26
CA ALA A 234 -1.94 -5.90 9.17
C ALA A 234 -1.75 -6.64 7.84
N CYS A 235 -0.69 -6.31 7.10
CA CYS A 235 -0.40 -6.87 5.77
C CYS A 235 1.10 -7.11 5.57
N THR A 236 1.75 -7.78 6.52
CA THR A 236 3.20 -7.99 6.50
C THR A 236 3.54 -9.46 6.72
N TRP A 237 4.34 -10.03 5.82
CA TRP A 237 4.69 -11.45 5.81
C TRP A 237 6.18 -11.65 5.60
N ALA A 238 6.68 -12.79 6.02
CA ALA A 238 8.05 -13.23 5.76
C ALA A 238 8.06 -14.19 4.56
N GLU A 239 9.02 -14.03 3.64
CA GLU A 239 9.31 -15.09 2.66
C GLU A 239 9.85 -16.34 3.38
N ASN A 240 9.70 -17.52 2.79
CA ASN A 240 10.25 -18.79 3.25
C ASN A 240 11.44 -19.14 2.36
N GLU A 241 12.60 -18.56 2.65
CA GLU A 241 13.78 -18.67 1.78
C GLU A 241 14.41 -20.06 1.86
N GLU A 242 14.30 -20.72 3.00
CA GLU A 242 14.90 -22.02 3.29
C GLU A 242 14.15 -23.16 2.59
N LYS A 243 12.85 -22.99 2.35
CA LYS A 243 12.03 -23.95 1.59
C LYS A 243 11.74 -23.51 0.15
N SER A 244 12.18 -22.33 -0.24
CA SER A 244 12.07 -21.85 -1.63
C SER A 244 13.07 -22.59 -2.53
N PRO A 245 12.65 -23.12 -3.69
CA PRO A 245 13.59 -23.66 -4.67
C PRO A 245 14.31 -22.57 -5.48
N TRP A 246 13.93 -21.31 -5.29
CA TRP A 246 14.50 -20.17 -6.02
C TRP A 246 15.09 -19.12 -5.09
N GLU A 247 15.85 -18.20 -5.68
CA GLU A 247 16.43 -17.06 -4.95
C GLU A 247 15.35 -16.17 -4.31
N PRO A 248 15.62 -15.63 -3.11
CA PRO A 248 14.72 -14.73 -2.41
C PRO A 248 14.42 -13.45 -3.19
N LEU A 249 13.27 -12.82 -2.93
CA LEU A 249 12.85 -11.58 -3.59
C LEU A 249 13.93 -10.48 -3.51
N HIS A 250 14.49 -10.21 -2.32
CA HIS A 250 15.52 -9.18 -2.17
C HIS A 250 16.78 -9.45 -2.99
N VAL A 251 17.20 -10.71 -3.12
CA VAL A 251 18.37 -11.09 -3.92
C VAL A 251 18.13 -10.87 -5.40
N GLN A 252 16.92 -11.17 -5.90
CA GLN A 252 16.54 -10.91 -7.29
C GLN A 252 16.62 -9.42 -7.66
N HIS A 253 16.50 -8.54 -6.66
CA HIS A 253 16.56 -7.09 -6.83
C HIS A 253 17.88 -6.47 -6.35
N GLY A 254 18.95 -7.27 -6.30
CA GLY A 254 20.33 -6.78 -6.16
C GLY A 254 20.86 -6.68 -4.73
N PHE A 255 20.09 -7.07 -3.71
CA PHE A 255 20.58 -7.16 -2.34
C PHE A 255 21.37 -8.45 -2.11
N LYS A 256 22.25 -8.46 -1.10
CA LYS A 256 22.98 -9.66 -0.72
C LYS A 256 22.07 -10.58 0.09
N ARG A 257 22.30 -11.90 0.03
CA ARG A 257 21.56 -12.89 0.82
C ARG A 257 21.58 -12.65 2.33
N GLY A 258 22.65 -12.01 2.83
CA GLY A 258 22.78 -11.65 4.24
C GLY A 258 22.12 -10.32 4.61
N ASP A 259 21.65 -9.54 3.64
CA ASP A 259 20.97 -8.27 3.92
C ASP A 259 19.54 -8.54 4.38
N SER A 260 19.12 -7.89 5.45
CA SER A 260 17.73 -7.88 5.87
C SER A 260 16.99 -6.74 5.18
N VAL A 261 15.89 -7.03 4.48
CA VAL A 261 15.19 -6.07 3.63
C VAL A 261 13.69 -6.19 3.82
N VAL A 262 12.98 -5.06 3.82
CA VAL A 262 11.53 -5.02 3.68
C VAL A 262 11.16 -4.42 2.33
N THR A 263 10.29 -5.11 1.60
CA THR A 263 9.68 -4.60 0.36
C THR A 263 8.24 -4.22 0.66
N VAL A 264 7.90 -2.93 0.59
CA VAL A 264 6.54 -2.42 0.80
C VAL A 264 5.90 -2.08 -0.54
N PHE A 265 4.80 -2.75 -0.87
CA PHE A 265 4.11 -2.64 -2.14
C PHE A 265 2.95 -1.63 -2.08
N LEU A 266 2.64 -1.03 -3.23
CA LEU A 266 1.32 -0.42 -3.44
C LEU A 266 0.35 -1.52 -3.91
N GLY A 267 -0.68 -1.85 -3.13
CA GLY A 267 -1.62 -2.89 -3.53
C GLY A 267 -2.64 -3.31 -2.48
N GLY A 268 -2.82 -4.62 -2.30
CA GLY A 268 -3.74 -5.24 -1.34
C GLY A 268 -5.22 -5.20 -1.72
N TRP A 269 -5.57 -4.68 -2.90
CA TRP A 269 -6.96 -4.48 -3.34
C TRP A 269 -7.77 -5.74 -3.70
N TYR A 270 -7.11 -6.88 -3.97
CA TYR A 270 -7.74 -8.16 -4.30
C TYR A 270 -6.93 -9.28 -3.68
N THR A 271 -7.57 -10.43 -3.48
CA THR A 271 -6.91 -11.69 -3.19
C THR A 271 -7.64 -12.83 -3.87
N ILE A 272 -6.94 -13.50 -4.78
CA ILE A 272 -7.45 -14.68 -5.48
C ILE A 272 -6.68 -15.89 -4.98
N SER A 273 -7.38 -16.97 -4.66
CA SER A 273 -6.77 -18.20 -4.15
C SER A 273 -7.00 -19.38 -5.09
N GLY A 274 -6.07 -20.31 -5.07
CA GLY A 274 -6.22 -21.58 -5.76
C GLY A 274 -5.24 -22.63 -5.28
N TYR A 275 -5.25 -23.75 -5.98
CA TYR A 275 -4.45 -24.93 -5.65
C TYR A 275 -3.71 -25.45 -6.88
N GLY A 276 -2.68 -26.26 -6.65
CA GLY A 276 -1.80 -26.81 -7.69
C GLY A 276 -0.43 -26.14 -7.70
N PRO A 277 0.41 -26.39 -8.73
CA PRO A 277 0.00 -26.81 -10.06
C PRO A 277 -0.41 -28.30 -10.15
N ARG A 278 -1.50 -28.58 -10.88
CA ARG A 278 -1.96 -29.93 -11.29
C ARG A 278 -2.06 -29.99 -12.82
N GLU A 279 -2.78 -30.97 -13.38
CA GLU A 279 -2.95 -31.12 -14.84
C GLU A 279 -3.42 -29.82 -15.54
N THR A 280 -4.44 -29.15 -15.01
CA THR A 280 -5.06 -27.95 -15.61
C THR A 280 -4.54 -26.63 -15.03
N TRP A 281 -3.35 -26.62 -14.43
CA TRP A 281 -2.82 -25.45 -13.72
C TRP A 281 -2.76 -24.19 -14.58
N GLU A 282 -2.38 -24.32 -15.85
CA GLU A 282 -2.26 -23.17 -16.75
C GLU A 282 -3.59 -22.44 -16.92
N GLN A 283 -4.67 -23.19 -17.17
CA GLN A 283 -6.00 -22.64 -17.31
C GLN A 283 -6.46 -21.98 -16.01
N ARG A 284 -6.19 -22.62 -14.87
CA ARG A 284 -6.52 -22.05 -13.55
C ARG A 284 -5.79 -20.74 -13.29
N PHE A 285 -4.51 -20.66 -13.64
CA PHE A 285 -3.73 -19.42 -13.53
C PHE A 285 -4.19 -18.36 -14.52
N ARG A 286 -4.49 -18.70 -15.78
CA ARG A 286 -5.06 -17.77 -16.77
C ARG A 286 -6.38 -17.17 -16.28
N HIS A 287 -7.30 -17.97 -15.73
CA HIS A 287 -8.55 -17.46 -15.16
C HIS A 287 -8.30 -16.52 -13.97
N ALA A 288 -7.37 -16.88 -13.08
CA ALA A 288 -7.03 -16.03 -11.94
C ALA A 288 -6.37 -14.71 -12.38
N LEU A 289 -5.45 -14.74 -13.34
CA LEU A 289 -4.79 -13.57 -13.90
C LEU A 289 -5.77 -12.67 -14.67
N ALA A 290 -6.73 -13.26 -15.39
CA ALA A 290 -7.80 -12.51 -16.04
C ALA A 290 -8.65 -11.74 -15.02
N ALA A 291 -8.99 -12.37 -13.89
CA ALA A 291 -9.76 -11.77 -12.80
C ALA A 291 -8.96 -10.80 -11.90
N CYS A 292 -7.62 -10.84 -11.91
CA CYS A 292 -6.81 -9.80 -11.29
C CYS A 292 -7.11 -8.46 -11.96
N GLU A 293 -6.83 -7.35 -11.31
CA GLU A 293 -7.12 -6.04 -11.88
C GLU A 293 -5.90 -5.47 -12.67
N PRO A 294 -6.06 -4.85 -13.86
CA PRO A 294 -4.93 -4.49 -14.74
C PRO A 294 -3.92 -3.50 -14.14
N TYR A 295 -4.37 -2.56 -13.31
CA TYR A 295 -3.52 -1.49 -12.79
C TYR A 295 -2.60 -1.90 -11.60
N SER A 296 -2.84 -3.05 -10.95
CA SER A 296 -2.00 -3.56 -9.87
C SER A 296 -1.69 -5.05 -10.10
N PRO A 297 -0.51 -5.31 -10.70
CA PRO A 297 0.05 -6.63 -10.93
C PRO A 297 0.08 -7.48 -9.65
N PRO A 298 0.08 -8.82 -9.78
CA PRO A 298 0.03 -9.71 -8.63
C PRO A 298 1.42 -9.90 -7.98
N ILE A 299 1.40 -9.93 -6.66
CA ILE A 299 2.33 -10.73 -5.86
C ILE A 299 1.75 -12.14 -5.80
N VAL A 300 2.41 -13.09 -6.46
CA VAL A 300 2.06 -14.50 -6.45
C VAL A 300 2.74 -15.16 -5.26
N LEU A 301 1.94 -15.49 -4.25
CA LEU A 301 2.34 -16.15 -3.01
C LEU A 301 2.15 -17.65 -3.18
N LEU A 302 3.24 -18.41 -3.08
CA LEU A 302 3.26 -19.85 -3.33
C LEU A 302 3.64 -20.62 -2.07
N ASP A 303 2.86 -21.63 -1.70
CA ASP A 303 3.34 -22.63 -0.75
C ASP A 303 4.60 -23.33 -1.30
N PRO A 304 5.57 -23.76 -0.46
CA PRO A 304 6.79 -24.39 -0.97
C PRO A 304 6.55 -25.63 -1.84
N SER A 305 5.47 -26.38 -1.58
CA SER A 305 5.06 -27.52 -2.43
C SER A 305 4.64 -27.09 -3.82
N VAL A 306 4.05 -25.90 -3.96
CA VAL A 306 3.63 -25.30 -5.22
C VAL A 306 4.84 -24.83 -6.02
N ALA A 307 5.77 -24.14 -5.35
CA ALA A 307 7.01 -23.69 -5.95
C ALA A 307 7.82 -24.86 -6.54
N ARG A 308 7.96 -25.97 -5.80
CA ARG A 308 8.61 -27.18 -6.32
C ARG A 308 7.80 -27.84 -7.44
N GLY A 309 6.47 -27.88 -7.34
CA GLY A 309 5.63 -28.36 -8.42
C GLY A 309 5.79 -27.57 -9.73
N PHE A 310 6.18 -26.29 -9.67
CA PHE A 310 6.58 -25.52 -10.84
C PHE A 310 7.98 -25.89 -11.35
N VAL A 311 8.95 -26.14 -10.47
CA VAL A 311 10.27 -26.66 -10.86
C VAL A 311 10.13 -27.99 -11.61
N ASP A 312 9.30 -28.90 -11.10
CA ASP A 312 9.00 -30.20 -11.75
C ASP A 312 8.36 -30.03 -13.14
N LYS A 313 7.74 -28.88 -13.39
CA LYS A 313 7.13 -28.49 -14.67
C LYS A 313 8.06 -27.68 -15.57
N GLY A 314 9.35 -27.56 -15.22
CA GLY A 314 10.38 -26.93 -16.05
C GLY A 314 10.71 -25.48 -15.67
N PHE A 315 10.10 -24.91 -14.62
CA PHE A 315 10.40 -23.56 -14.14
C PHE A 315 11.60 -23.57 -13.16
N ALA A 316 12.78 -23.92 -13.68
CA ALA A 316 14.02 -24.01 -12.89
C ALA A 316 14.41 -22.65 -12.26
N LYS A 317 14.07 -21.53 -12.91
CA LYS A 317 14.30 -20.17 -12.40
C LYS A 317 12.97 -19.48 -12.15
N LYS A 318 12.86 -18.73 -11.05
CA LYS A 318 11.69 -17.91 -10.69
C LYS A 318 11.28 -16.96 -11.82
N GLN A 319 12.24 -16.41 -12.55
CA GLN A 319 12.00 -15.52 -13.69
C GLN A 319 11.18 -16.21 -14.80
N GLN A 320 11.39 -17.50 -15.06
CA GLN A 320 10.62 -18.22 -16.09
C GLN A 320 9.13 -18.25 -15.74
N LEU A 321 8.79 -18.38 -14.45
CA LEU A 321 7.40 -18.34 -14.00
C LEU A 321 6.85 -16.92 -14.14
N ILE A 322 7.63 -15.90 -13.74
CA ILE A 322 7.25 -14.48 -13.90
C ILE A 322 6.97 -14.14 -15.38
N ASP A 323 7.84 -14.58 -16.29
CA ASP A 323 7.68 -14.37 -17.73
C ASP A 323 6.41 -15.07 -18.25
N TRP A 324 6.19 -16.33 -17.86
CA TRP A 324 4.98 -17.05 -18.22
C TRP A 324 3.72 -16.35 -17.69
N LEU A 325 3.74 -15.84 -16.45
CA LEU A 325 2.63 -15.08 -15.88
C LEU A 325 2.35 -13.81 -16.69
N ALA A 326 3.38 -13.03 -17.05
CA ALA A 326 3.22 -11.82 -17.85
C ALA A 326 2.71 -12.11 -19.27
N GLU A 327 3.17 -13.20 -19.88
CA GLU A 327 2.72 -13.64 -21.21
C GLU A 327 1.27 -14.11 -21.22
N ASN A 328 0.81 -14.74 -20.13
CA ASN A 328 -0.51 -15.37 -20.03
C ASN A 328 -1.54 -14.53 -19.27
N ALA A 329 -1.14 -13.43 -18.63
CA ALA A 329 -2.04 -12.43 -18.07
C ALA A 329 -2.62 -11.56 -19.18
N GLN A 330 -3.63 -12.07 -19.88
CA GLN A 330 -4.24 -11.40 -21.01
C GLN A 330 -5.75 -11.22 -20.84
N VAL A 331 -6.25 -10.13 -21.37
CA VAL A 331 -7.69 -9.85 -21.59
C VAL A 331 -7.83 -9.26 -22.99
N THR A 332 -9.04 -9.16 -23.51
CA THR A 332 -9.27 -8.45 -24.78
C THR A 332 -8.91 -6.96 -24.62
N ALA A 333 -8.49 -6.30 -25.71
CA ALA A 333 -8.25 -4.86 -25.72
C ALA A 333 -9.49 -4.09 -25.23
N ARG A 334 -10.68 -4.56 -25.62
CA ARG A 334 -11.97 -4.03 -25.13
C ARG A 334 -12.04 -4.03 -23.61
N GLU A 335 -11.86 -5.20 -22.97
CA GLU A 335 -11.92 -5.33 -21.51
C GLU A 335 -10.84 -4.49 -20.82
N TYR A 336 -9.60 -4.51 -21.35
CA TYR A 336 -8.50 -3.70 -20.81
C TYR A 336 -8.84 -2.21 -20.80
N TRP A 337 -9.39 -1.67 -21.89
CA TRP A 337 -9.71 -0.25 -22.00
C TRP A 337 -11.08 0.14 -21.43
N ASP A 338 -11.96 -0.82 -21.14
CA ASP A 338 -13.22 -0.59 -20.43
C ASP A 338 -13.01 -0.47 -18.91
N ASP A 339 -11.92 -1.04 -18.39
CA ASP A 339 -11.54 -0.92 -16.98
C ASP A 339 -11.36 0.56 -16.54
N PRO A 340 -12.10 1.03 -15.50
CA PRO A 340 -11.98 2.38 -14.96
C PRO A 340 -10.56 2.82 -14.58
N TRP A 341 -9.75 1.92 -14.01
CA TRP A 341 -8.40 2.26 -13.57
C TRP A 341 -7.46 2.44 -14.75
N THR A 342 -7.56 1.56 -15.74
CA THR A 342 -6.84 1.67 -16.99
C THR A 342 -7.23 2.95 -17.74
N GLN A 343 -8.52 3.30 -17.82
CA GLN A 343 -8.95 4.56 -18.43
C GLN A 343 -8.37 5.79 -17.73
N THR A 344 -8.32 5.77 -16.40
CA THR A 344 -7.91 6.93 -15.61
C THR A 344 -6.39 7.09 -15.57
N LEU A 345 -5.65 5.98 -15.41
CA LEU A 345 -4.24 6.02 -15.03
C LEU A 345 -3.28 5.48 -16.10
N ILE A 346 -3.76 4.74 -17.11
CA ILE A 346 -2.91 4.16 -18.15
C ILE A 346 -3.19 4.79 -19.52
N LYS A 347 -4.46 4.97 -19.88
CA LYS A 347 -4.88 5.54 -21.16
C LYS A 347 -4.23 6.90 -21.48
N PRO A 348 -4.02 7.84 -20.52
CA PRO A 348 -3.31 9.08 -20.82
C PRO A 348 -1.90 8.84 -21.40
N HIS A 349 -1.17 7.85 -20.87
CA HIS A 349 0.14 7.46 -21.38
C HIS A 349 0.05 6.82 -22.78
N ALA A 350 -0.97 5.98 -23.01
CA ALA A 350 -1.22 5.36 -24.31
C ALA A 350 -1.50 6.40 -25.40
N VAL A 351 -2.35 7.38 -25.10
CA VAL A 351 -2.67 8.51 -26.00
C VAL A 351 -1.44 9.38 -26.25
N ALA A 352 -0.58 9.54 -25.24
CA ALA A 352 0.70 10.23 -25.38
C ALA A 352 1.77 9.43 -26.14
N GLY A 353 1.47 8.21 -26.61
CA GLY A 353 2.38 7.41 -27.43
C GLY A 353 3.39 6.57 -26.62
N VAL A 354 3.18 6.37 -25.33
CA VAL A 354 4.07 5.54 -24.49
C VAL A 354 3.81 4.06 -24.75
N GLU A 355 4.86 3.33 -25.15
CA GLU A 355 4.80 1.88 -25.34
C GLU A 355 4.96 1.11 -24.01
N PRO A 356 4.36 -0.08 -23.85
CA PRO A 356 3.56 -0.81 -24.86
C PRO A 356 2.09 -0.35 -24.97
N TRP A 357 1.66 0.60 -24.13
CA TRP A 357 0.25 0.97 -24.04
C TRP A 357 -0.30 1.62 -25.32
N ALA A 358 0.54 2.38 -26.04
CA ALA A 358 0.15 2.98 -27.31
C ALA A 358 -0.19 1.94 -28.38
N SER A 359 0.60 0.86 -28.49
CA SER A 359 0.28 -0.27 -29.37
C SER A 359 -1.00 -0.99 -28.93
N MET A 360 -1.16 -1.22 -27.63
CA MET A 360 -2.38 -1.85 -27.08
C MET A 360 -3.64 -1.01 -27.32
N TRP A 361 -3.53 0.32 -27.33
CA TRP A 361 -4.65 1.23 -27.57
C TRP A 361 -5.14 1.21 -29.02
N LYS A 362 -4.23 0.91 -29.96
CA LYS A 362 -4.54 0.78 -31.39
C LYS A 362 -5.02 -0.62 -31.79
N ALA A 363 -4.92 -1.60 -30.89
CA ALA A 363 -5.33 -2.96 -31.16
C ALA A 363 -6.85 -3.05 -31.39
N ALA A 364 -7.27 -3.97 -32.27
CA ALA A 364 -8.70 -4.23 -32.46
C ALA A 364 -9.33 -4.76 -31.16
N PRO A 365 -10.63 -4.47 -30.89
CA PRO A 365 -11.25 -4.74 -29.59
C PRO A 365 -11.10 -6.17 -29.07
N ASP A 366 -11.15 -7.17 -29.96
CA ASP A 366 -11.14 -8.59 -29.58
C ASP A 366 -9.72 -9.20 -29.57
N VAL A 367 -8.69 -8.38 -29.85
CA VAL A 367 -7.29 -8.80 -29.73
C VAL A 367 -6.92 -8.93 -28.27
N MET A 368 -6.30 -10.05 -27.91
CA MET A 368 -5.75 -10.24 -26.57
C MET A 368 -4.54 -9.33 -26.35
N VAL A 369 -4.56 -8.58 -25.25
CA VAL A 369 -3.47 -7.70 -24.83
C VAL A 369 -2.95 -8.12 -23.46
N ARG A 370 -1.65 -7.94 -23.23
CA ARG A 370 -1.02 -8.26 -21.94
C ARG A 370 -1.39 -7.20 -20.90
N LYS A 371 -1.69 -7.64 -19.69
CA LYS A 371 -2.03 -6.75 -18.58
C LYS A 371 -0.81 -6.18 -17.89
N TYR A 372 0.25 -6.98 -17.80
CA TYR A 372 1.39 -6.71 -16.92
C TYR A 372 2.70 -6.86 -17.67
N ARG A 373 3.71 -6.09 -17.27
CA ARG A 373 5.11 -6.34 -17.63
C ARG A 373 5.68 -7.32 -16.63
N ALA A 374 6.64 -8.15 -17.06
CA ALA A 374 7.28 -9.15 -16.20
C ALA A 374 7.92 -8.52 -14.95
N GLU A 375 8.59 -7.38 -15.12
CA GLU A 375 9.24 -6.61 -14.04
C GLU A 375 8.27 -6.06 -12.97
N ASP A 376 6.97 -6.02 -13.24
CA ASP A 376 5.98 -5.54 -12.28
C ASP A 376 5.39 -6.66 -11.41
N ILE A 377 5.59 -7.93 -11.79
CA ILE A 377 5.07 -9.12 -11.10
C ILE A 377 6.10 -9.60 -10.08
N SER A 378 5.63 -10.01 -8.90
CA SER A 378 6.48 -10.63 -7.88
C SER A 378 6.04 -12.05 -7.59
N VAL A 379 6.99 -12.95 -7.36
CA VAL A 379 6.73 -14.34 -6.91
C VAL A 379 7.46 -14.55 -5.59
N VAL A 380 6.72 -14.92 -4.55
CA VAL A 380 7.23 -15.08 -3.19
C VAL A 380 6.78 -16.43 -2.65
N VAL A 381 7.71 -17.18 -2.05
CA VAL A 381 7.39 -18.47 -1.43
C VAL A 381 7.08 -18.25 0.05
N LEU A 382 5.94 -18.73 0.53
CA LEU A 382 5.57 -18.75 1.95
C LEU A 382 4.51 -19.83 2.17
N GLY A 383 4.50 -20.46 3.34
CA GLY A 383 3.60 -21.57 3.61
C GLY A 383 4.31 -22.75 4.23
N GLY A 384 3.53 -23.78 4.55
CA GLY A 384 3.93 -24.86 5.43
C GLY A 384 3.81 -26.26 4.83
N GLU A 385 3.52 -26.37 3.53
CA GLU A 385 3.47 -27.62 2.76
C GLU A 385 2.33 -28.57 3.15
N THR A 386 1.36 -28.07 3.91
CA THR A 386 0.16 -28.83 4.29
C THR A 386 -0.86 -28.91 3.15
N GLN A 387 -0.79 -27.99 2.20
CA GLN A 387 -1.62 -27.94 1.01
C GLN A 387 -0.88 -27.22 -0.10
N SER A 388 -1.01 -27.68 -1.33
CA SER A 388 -0.47 -27.01 -2.52
C SER A 388 -1.33 -25.81 -2.89
N ALA A 389 -1.37 -24.82 -2.00
CA ALA A 389 -2.15 -23.61 -2.12
C ALA A 389 -1.27 -22.45 -2.62
N TRP A 390 -1.89 -21.56 -3.39
CA TRP A 390 -1.29 -20.30 -3.80
C TRP A 390 -2.31 -19.18 -3.70
N LYS A 391 -1.80 -17.94 -3.61
CA LYS A 391 -2.61 -16.73 -3.64
C LYS A 391 -2.01 -15.70 -4.58
N MET A 392 -2.84 -14.89 -5.22
CA MET A 392 -2.46 -13.69 -5.93
C MET A 392 -3.02 -12.50 -5.16
N VAL A 393 -2.14 -11.68 -4.61
CA VAL A 393 -2.49 -10.44 -3.91
C VAL A 393 -2.01 -9.28 -4.77
N GLY A 394 -2.83 -8.25 -4.99
CA GLY A 394 -2.37 -7.09 -5.75
C GLY A 394 -1.16 -6.43 -5.09
N GLY A 395 -0.12 -6.13 -5.85
CA GLY A 395 1.07 -5.45 -5.37
C GLY A 395 1.97 -5.08 -6.53
N ASN A 396 1.94 -3.80 -6.90
CA ASN A 396 2.70 -3.29 -8.04
C ASN A 396 4.17 -3.09 -7.66
N PHE A 397 5.06 -3.92 -8.21
CA PHE A 397 6.49 -3.85 -7.89
C PHE A 397 7.17 -2.58 -8.40
N ALA A 398 6.78 -2.02 -9.55
CA ALA A 398 7.32 -0.74 -10.04
C ALA A 398 7.05 0.45 -9.10
N ARG A 399 6.11 0.30 -8.16
CA ARG A 399 5.82 1.28 -7.11
C ARG A 399 6.25 0.83 -5.73
N ALA A 400 6.81 -0.37 -5.60
CA ALA A 400 7.29 -0.88 -4.34
C ALA A 400 8.52 -0.10 -3.86
N LYS A 401 8.75 -0.15 -2.55
CA LYS A 401 9.91 0.44 -1.90
C LYS A 401 10.64 -0.65 -1.14
N MET A 402 11.90 -0.88 -1.50
CA MET A 402 12.79 -1.79 -0.80
C MET A 402 13.67 -0.98 0.13
N VAL A 403 13.62 -1.28 1.42
CA VAL A 403 14.42 -0.58 2.44
C VAL A 403 15.22 -1.62 3.21
N LYS A 404 16.53 -1.37 3.34
CA LYS A 404 17.41 -2.23 4.11
C LYS A 404 17.14 -2.03 5.60
N VAL A 405 16.79 -3.10 6.29
CA VAL A 405 16.49 -3.11 7.72
C VAL A 405 17.75 -2.88 8.54
N ASP A 406 18.90 -3.35 8.06
CA ASP A 406 20.17 -3.26 8.79
C ASP A 406 20.62 -1.81 9.00
N ASP A 407 20.16 -0.87 8.18
CA ASP A 407 20.44 0.57 8.34
C ASP A 407 19.69 1.17 9.55
N TRP A 408 18.73 0.45 10.13
CA TRP A 408 17.87 0.89 11.23
C TRP A 408 18.08 0.09 12.53
N ARG A 409 19.09 -0.80 12.57
CA ARG A 409 19.44 -1.58 13.75
C ARG A 409 20.07 -0.76 14.87
#